data_AF-A0A8T2BKK5-F1
#
_entry.id   AF-A0A8T2BKK5-F1
#
_cell.length_a   1.000
_cell.length_b   1.000
_cell.length_c   1.000
_cell.angle_alpha   90.00
_cell.angle_beta   90.00
_cell.angle_gamma   90.00
#
_symmetry.space_group_name_H-M   'P 1'
#
loop_
_entity.id
_entity.type
_entity.pdbx_description
1 polymer ?
#
loop_
_entity_poly.entity_id
_entity_poly.type
_entity_poly.pdbx_seq_one_letter_code
_entity_poly.pdbx_strand_id
1 'polypeptide(L)'
;MLLVFSDLRVASSLFHRRSQASLIFRSLTEVISLSTISSWGFTQVFTEQLLRMAQEADGIRLEQRHGKARVRVGRVWRHDHDGSHHFVEWNVSISLLSHCLSSYYRDDNSDIVATDTMKNTVYVKAKECGDRLSVEEFAILIGKHFCSFYPQVFTAIVSIIEKPWERVSIDGKPHLHGFKLGSENHTAEARVEKSGALNLTSGIGGLALLKTTQSGFERFVRDKYTVLPDTGERMLATEVDASWRYSYESVASIPTKGLYFTEKFMDVKKVLMDTFFGPPETGVYSPSVQRTLYLMGSAVLKRFADVSSIHLKMPNIHFLPVNLSTKENPSMVKFKDDVYLPTDEPHGSIEATVSRITSKL
;
A
#
# COMPACT_ATOMS: atom_id res chain seq x y z
N MET A 1 0.14 30.20 65.38
CA MET A 1 0.93 31.44 65.58
C MET A 1 2.08 31.39 64.58
N LEU A 2 1.98 32.20 63.50
CA LEU A 2 3.01 32.81 62.60
C LEU A 2 4.35 32.05 62.33
N LEU A 3 5.04 32.03 61.17
CA LEU A 3 5.05 32.62 59.80
C LEU A 3 6.13 31.81 59.01
N VAL A 4 5.94 31.28 57.78
CA VAL A 4 6.19 31.78 56.38
C VAL A 4 7.64 32.22 55.97
N PHE A 5 8.06 31.75 54.77
CA PHE A 5 9.18 32.11 53.84
C PHE A 5 10.55 31.40 54.07
N SER A 6 11.27 30.85 53.07
CA SER A 6 11.36 31.18 51.64
C SER A 6 11.86 29.99 50.76
N ASP A 7 11.16 29.78 49.65
CA ASP A 7 11.51 28.93 48.51
C ASP A 7 11.93 29.85 47.36
N LEU A 8 13.21 29.87 46.97
CA LEU A 8 13.73 30.53 45.75
C LEU A 8 15.24 30.32 45.61
N ARG A 9 15.69 29.15 45.14
CA ARG A 9 17.11 28.97 44.74
C ARG A 9 17.45 27.85 43.75
N VAL A 10 16.47 27.23 43.08
CA VAL A 10 16.74 26.11 42.15
C VAL A 10 16.40 26.42 40.67
N ALA A 11 15.67 27.50 40.37
CA ALA A 11 15.26 27.81 38.99
C ALA A 11 16.30 28.57 38.13
N SER A 12 17.27 29.28 38.73
CA SER A 12 18.22 30.11 37.96
C SER A 12 19.39 29.32 37.36
N SER A 13 19.74 28.15 37.90
CA SER A 13 20.90 27.36 37.40
C SER A 13 20.56 26.54 36.16
N LEU A 14 19.29 26.16 35.97
CA LEU A 14 18.81 25.42 34.79
C LEU A 14 18.63 26.33 33.56
N PHE A 15 18.19 27.58 33.76
CA PHE A 15 18.06 28.56 32.67
C PHE A 15 19.42 29.01 32.12
N HIS A 16 20.42 29.18 33.00
CA HIS A 16 21.76 29.61 32.62
C HIS A 16 22.54 28.51 31.88
N ARG A 17 22.34 27.23 32.23
CA ARG A 17 22.94 26.09 31.49
C ARG A 17 22.32 25.88 30.10
N ARG A 18 21.02 26.13 29.93
CA ARG A 18 20.34 26.07 28.62
C ARG A 18 20.79 27.20 27.69
N SER A 19 20.97 28.42 28.19
CA SER A 19 21.43 29.54 27.33
C SER A 19 22.89 29.38 26.92
N GLN A 20 23.77 28.87 27.79
CA GLN A 20 25.17 28.62 27.42
C GLN A 20 25.32 27.46 26.42
N ALA A 21 24.54 26.38 26.53
CA ALA A 21 24.56 25.31 25.53
C ALA A 21 24.09 25.79 24.14
N SER A 22 23.05 26.63 24.10
CA SER A 22 22.55 27.30 22.89
C SER A 22 23.59 28.24 22.27
N LEU A 23 24.29 29.04 23.09
CA LEU A 23 25.35 29.95 22.66
C LEU A 23 26.61 29.23 22.18
N ILE A 24 27.00 28.12 22.83
CA ILE A 24 28.14 27.30 22.41
C ILE A 24 27.83 26.57 21.10
N PHE A 25 26.59 26.08 20.90
CA PHE A 25 26.17 25.51 19.62
C PHE A 25 26.10 26.57 18.50
N ARG A 26 25.56 27.76 18.79
CA ARG A 26 25.55 28.88 17.81
C ARG A 26 26.96 29.32 17.43
N SER A 27 27.88 29.36 18.40
CA SER A 27 29.30 29.67 18.16
C SER A 27 30.01 28.57 17.36
N LEU A 28 29.73 27.29 17.62
CA LEU A 28 30.28 26.18 16.82
C LEU A 28 29.77 26.18 15.38
N THR A 29 28.54 26.65 15.12
CA THR A 29 28.04 26.86 13.76
C THR A 29 28.62 28.09 13.06
N GLU A 30 29.08 29.11 13.79
CA GLU A 30 29.75 30.29 13.22
C GLU A 30 31.27 30.10 13.01
N VAL A 31 31.91 29.22 13.78
CA VAL A 31 33.38 28.99 13.73
C VAL A 31 33.81 27.97 12.66
N ILE A 32 32.87 27.25 12.04
CA ILE A 32 33.18 26.40 10.87
C ILE A 32 33.04 27.25 9.60
N SER A 33 34.13 27.89 9.19
CA SER A 33 34.24 28.43 7.84
C SER A 33 34.05 27.31 6.82
N LEU A 34 32.93 27.36 6.09
CA LEU A 34 32.57 26.46 4.99
C LEU A 34 33.53 26.52 3.79
N SER A 35 34.60 27.33 3.84
CA SER A 35 35.54 27.51 2.73
C SER A 35 36.66 26.44 2.65
N THR A 36 36.74 25.47 3.56
CA THR A 36 37.93 24.59 3.64
C THR A 36 37.67 23.09 3.78
N ILE A 37 36.44 22.62 3.59
CA ILE A 37 36.14 21.17 3.59
C ILE A 37 35.61 20.78 2.21
N SER A 38 36.50 20.81 1.22
CA SER A 38 36.34 20.15 -0.06
C SER A 38 37.01 18.77 0.02
N SER A 39 36.26 17.76 0.45
CA SER A 39 36.27 16.42 -0.15
C SER A 39 35.42 15.45 0.67
N TRP A 40 34.63 14.64 -0.05
CA TRP A 40 33.85 13.47 0.40
C TRP A 40 32.51 13.79 1.10
N GLY A 41 31.45 13.09 0.69
CA GLY A 41 30.03 13.29 1.04
C GLY A 41 29.62 13.14 2.52
N PHE A 42 30.55 13.35 3.45
CA PHE A 42 30.32 13.43 4.89
C PHE A 42 29.66 14.75 5.33
N THR A 43 29.74 15.81 4.51
CA THR A 43 29.26 17.15 4.89
C THR A 43 27.74 17.29 4.93
N GLN A 44 27.00 16.70 3.99
CA GLN A 44 25.54 16.87 3.92
C GLN A 44 24.81 16.14 5.05
N VAL A 45 25.15 14.87 5.29
CA VAL A 45 24.57 14.07 6.38
C VAL A 45 24.88 14.68 7.75
N PHE A 46 26.11 15.19 7.94
CA PHE A 46 26.49 15.85 9.18
C PHE A 46 25.72 17.16 9.40
N THR A 47 25.57 17.96 8.34
CA THR A 47 24.78 19.22 8.38
C THR A 47 23.32 18.93 8.72
N GLU A 48 22.74 17.91 8.12
CA GLU A 48 21.38 17.42 8.42
C GLU A 48 21.22 17.00 9.89
N GLN A 49 22.20 16.26 10.42
CA GLN A 49 22.16 15.78 11.80
C GLN A 49 22.24 16.95 12.79
N LEU A 50 23.08 17.95 12.51
CA LEU A 50 23.15 19.18 13.30
C LEU A 50 21.84 19.97 13.26
N LEU A 51 21.26 20.15 12.07
CA LEU A 51 19.96 20.81 11.90
C LEU A 51 18.86 20.10 12.69
N ARG A 52 18.81 18.77 12.63
CA ARG A 52 17.84 17.97 13.38
C ARG A 52 18.03 18.09 14.89
N MET A 53 19.28 17.97 15.37
CA MET A 53 19.59 18.11 16.79
C MET A 53 19.22 19.50 17.33
N ALA A 54 19.47 20.56 16.55
CA ALA A 54 19.12 21.92 16.95
C ALA A 54 17.61 22.10 17.16
N GLN A 55 16.79 21.52 16.28
CA GLN A 55 15.32 21.63 16.37
C GLN A 55 14.74 20.70 17.44
N GLU A 56 15.31 19.51 17.61
CA GLU A 56 14.91 18.60 18.70
C GLU A 56 15.23 19.20 20.09
N ALA A 57 16.28 20.03 20.19
CA ALA A 57 16.59 20.77 21.41
C ALA A 57 15.52 21.84 21.76
N ASP A 58 14.82 22.36 20.76
CA ASP A 58 13.64 23.24 20.92
C ASP A 58 12.34 22.44 21.14
N GLY A 59 12.44 21.11 21.28
CA GLY A 59 11.30 20.22 21.54
C GLY A 59 10.49 19.85 20.31
N ILE A 60 10.99 20.13 19.10
CA ILE A 60 10.29 19.90 17.84
C ILE A 60 11.01 18.81 17.03
N ARG A 61 10.29 17.76 16.66
CA ARG A 61 10.81 16.68 15.80
C ARG A 61 10.12 16.73 14.43
N LEU A 62 10.90 16.81 13.37
CA LEU A 62 10.43 16.72 11.99
C LEU A 62 10.64 15.31 11.43
N GLU A 63 9.60 14.77 10.81
CA GLU A 63 9.65 13.62 9.91
C GLU A 63 9.09 14.07 8.57
N GLN A 64 9.82 13.83 7.48
CA GLN A 64 9.51 14.40 6.18
C GLN A 64 9.60 13.37 5.06
N ARG A 65 8.76 13.58 4.05
CA ARG A 65 8.85 13.04 2.70
C ARG A 65 8.18 14.02 1.75
N HIS A 66 8.69 14.15 0.52
CA HIS A 66 8.04 14.96 -0.52
C HIS A 66 7.87 14.16 -1.80
N GLY A 67 6.91 14.54 -2.64
CA GLY A 67 6.49 13.65 -3.72
C GLY A 67 5.52 14.23 -4.73
N LYS A 68 5.18 13.40 -5.72
CA LYS A 68 4.15 13.66 -6.73
C LYS A 68 3.19 12.47 -6.75
N ALA A 69 1.90 12.75 -6.66
CA ALA A 69 0.86 11.73 -6.69
C ALA A 69 -0.03 11.88 -7.93
N ARG A 70 -0.74 10.79 -8.27
CA ARG A 70 -1.75 10.76 -9.35
C ARG A 70 -1.18 11.06 -10.75
N VAL A 71 0.05 10.65 -11.01
CA VAL A 71 0.64 10.76 -12.36
C VAL A 71 0.09 9.64 -13.22
N ARG A 72 -0.82 9.98 -14.15
CA ARG A 72 -1.38 9.01 -15.12
C ARG A 72 -0.44 8.84 -16.32
N VAL A 73 -0.14 7.60 -16.67
CA VAL A 73 0.66 7.25 -17.85
C VAL A 73 0.07 6.03 -18.54
N GLY A 74 -0.12 6.12 -19.86
CA GLY A 74 -0.48 4.97 -20.70
C GLY A 74 0.72 4.55 -21.54
N ARG A 75 0.99 3.25 -21.61
CA ARG A 75 2.10 2.69 -22.41
C ARG A 75 1.59 1.61 -23.34
N VAL A 76 1.87 1.77 -24.63
CA VAL A 76 1.63 0.76 -25.66
C VAL A 76 2.98 0.21 -26.12
N TRP A 77 3.13 -1.11 -26.11
CA TRP A 77 4.17 -1.82 -26.84
C TRP A 77 3.55 -2.45 -28.09
N ARG A 78 4.17 -2.24 -29.25
CA ARG A 78 3.71 -2.78 -30.53
C ARG A 78 4.71 -3.82 -31.01
N HIS A 79 4.22 -5.01 -31.33
CA HIS A 79 5.02 -6.10 -31.82
C HIS A 79 4.84 -6.18 -33.35
N ASP A 80 5.83 -5.69 -34.09
CA ASP A 80 5.72 -5.59 -35.55
C ASP A 80 5.67 -6.96 -36.24
N HIS A 81 6.17 -8.01 -35.59
CA HIS A 81 6.22 -9.36 -36.15
C HIS A 81 4.84 -10.05 -36.24
N ASP A 82 3.95 -9.82 -35.27
CA ASP A 82 2.62 -10.43 -35.20
C ASP A 82 1.47 -9.40 -35.22
N GLY A 83 1.80 -8.11 -35.27
CA GLY A 83 0.85 -7.00 -35.24
C GLY A 83 0.15 -6.82 -33.90
N SER A 84 0.55 -7.54 -32.85
CA SER A 84 -0.08 -7.48 -31.54
C SER A 84 0.37 -6.24 -30.77
N HIS A 85 -0.58 -5.60 -30.09
CA HIS A 85 -0.31 -4.48 -29.20
C HIS A 85 -0.53 -4.92 -27.76
N HIS A 86 0.37 -4.55 -26.86
CA HIS A 86 0.16 -4.64 -25.41
C HIS A 86 -0.02 -3.24 -24.84
N PHE A 87 -1.00 -3.06 -23.95
CA PHE A 87 -1.34 -1.77 -23.38
C PHE A 87 -1.50 -1.87 -21.88
N VAL A 88 -0.96 -0.88 -21.17
CA VAL A 88 -1.16 -0.66 -19.74
C VAL A 88 -1.47 0.81 -19.49
N GLU A 89 -2.21 1.08 -18.42
CA GLU A 89 -2.43 2.42 -17.89
C GLU A 89 -2.16 2.42 -16.39
N TRP A 90 -1.24 3.26 -15.95
CA TRP A 90 -0.78 3.34 -14.56
C TRP A 90 -1.11 4.70 -13.95
N ASN A 91 -1.48 4.66 -12.67
CA ASN A 91 -1.54 5.80 -11.78
C ASN A 91 -0.38 5.70 -10.79
N VAL A 92 0.65 6.54 -10.98
CA VAL A 92 1.92 6.49 -10.24
C VAL A 92 1.94 7.57 -9.16
N SER A 93 2.37 7.19 -7.96
CA SER A 93 2.71 8.09 -6.86
C SER A 93 4.15 7.84 -6.41
N ILE A 94 4.91 8.91 -6.24
CA ILE A 94 6.32 8.89 -5.83
C ILE A 94 6.44 9.70 -4.55
N SER A 95 7.12 9.17 -3.55
CA SER A 95 7.56 9.89 -2.35
C SER A 95 9.05 9.62 -2.11
N LEU A 96 9.82 10.67 -1.89
CA LEU A 96 11.25 10.60 -1.62
C LEU A 96 11.52 10.91 -0.14
N LEU A 97 12.47 10.18 0.43
CA LEU A 97 13.18 10.55 1.65
C LEU A 97 14.58 11.01 1.24
N SER A 98 14.91 12.25 1.59
CA SER A 98 16.14 12.91 1.17
C SER A 98 16.73 13.80 2.25
N HIS A 99 18.02 14.11 2.13
CA HIS A 99 18.70 15.14 2.90
C HIS A 99 18.33 16.52 2.36
N CYS A 100 17.22 17.09 2.87
CA CYS A 100 16.70 18.38 2.42
C CYS A 100 16.13 19.24 3.57
N LEU A 101 16.58 19.06 4.81
CA LEU A 101 16.10 19.81 5.97
C LEU A 101 16.28 21.33 5.82
N SER A 102 17.25 21.78 5.02
CA SER A 102 17.42 23.21 4.70
C SER A 102 16.16 23.83 4.08
N SER A 103 15.34 23.08 3.34
CA SER A 103 14.08 23.61 2.78
C SER A 103 13.02 23.88 3.85
N TYR A 104 13.13 23.21 5.00
CA TYR A 104 12.21 23.35 6.13
C TYR A 104 12.67 24.39 7.15
N TYR A 105 13.99 24.54 7.32
CA TYR A 105 14.57 25.36 8.39
C TYR A 105 15.27 26.63 7.93
N ARG A 106 15.56 26.76 6.63
CA ARG A 106 16.45 27.81 6.10
C ARG A 106 15.99 28.40 4.76
N ASP A 107 14.76 28.13 4.34
CA ASP A 107 14.20 28.60 3.05
C ASP A 107 15.06 28.25 1.82
N ASP A 108 15.85 27.16 1.90
CA ASP A 108 16.78 26.74 0.85
C ASP A 108 16.31 25.45 0.18
N ASN A 109 15.94 25.55 -1.09
CA ASN A 109 15.43 24.46 -1.90
C ASN A 109 16.50 23.77 -2.77
N SER A 110 17.79 24.06 -2.58
CA SER A 110 18.89 23.53 -3.42
C SER A 110 18.92 21.99 -3.52
N ASP A 111 18.53 21.30 -2.45
CA ASP A 111 18.47 19.84 -2.40
C ASP A 111 17.11 19.23 -2.80
N ILE A 112 16.11 20.07 -3.11
CA ILE A 112 14.77 19.60 -3.45
C ILE A 112 14.70 19.17 -4.91
N VAL A 113 14.47 17.87 -5.12
CA VAL A 113 14.00 17.38 -6.42
C VAL A 113 12.57 17.88 -6.62
N ALA A 114 12.38 18.77 -7.60
CA ALA A 114 11.07 19.35 -7.90
C ALA A 114 10.03 18.26 -8.24
N THR A 115 8.82 18.40 -7.73
CA THR A 115 7.75 17.41 -7.97
C THR A 115 7.32 17.34 -9.44
N ASP A 116 7.52 18.41 -10.21
CA ASP A 116 7.33 18.39 -11.66
C ASP A 116 8.37 17.53 -12.38
N THR A 117 9.64 17.61 -11.96
CA THR A 117 10.70 16.70 -12.43
C THR A 117 10.33 15.25 -12.15
N MET A 118 9.76 14.95 -10.97
CA MET A 118 9.31 13.59 -10.67
C MET A 118 8.24 13.07 -11.63
N LYS A 119 7.25 13.92 -11.97
CA LYS A 119 6.24 13.63 -13.01
C LYS A 119 6.90 13.36 -14.37
N ASN A 120 7.85 14.22 -14.77
CA ASN A 120 8.56 14.07 -16.04
C ASN A 120 9.38 12.77 -16.09
N THR A 121 10.03 12.39 -14.99
CA THR A 121 10.75 11.11 -14.85
C THR A 121 9.84 9.91 -15.11
N VAL A 122 8.58 9.91 -14.65
CA VAL A 122 7.63 8.82 -14.95
C VAL A 122 7.46 8.64 -16.46
N TYR A 123 7.24 9.73 -17.19
CA TYR A 123 7.06 9.69 -18.64
C TYR A 123 8.33 9.26 -19.38
N VAL A 124 9.49 9.78 -18.98
CA VAL A 124 10.78 9.39 -19.55
C VAL A 124 11.05 7.91 -19.32
N LYS A 125 10.87 7.42 -18.09
CA LYS A 125 11.11 6.00 -17.77
C LYS A 125 10.15 5.09 -18.49
N ALA A 126 8.87 5.45 -18.62
CA ALA A 126 7.92 4.68 -19.42
C ALA A 126 8.31 4.61 -20.91
N LYS A 127 8.89 5.68 -21.46
CA LYS A 127 9.37 5.72 -22.85
C LYS A 127 10.64 4.90 -23.05
N GLU A 128 11.57 4.93 -22.10
CA GLU A 128 12.82 4.16 -22.13
C GLU A 128 12.61 2.65 -21.98
N CYS A 129 11.49 2.22 -21.39
CA CYS A 129 11.12 0.80 -21.30
C CYS A 129 10.79 0.23 -22.68
N GLY A 130 11.80 -0.34 -23.34
CA GLY A 130 11.67 -1.03 -24.64
C GLY A 130 10.85 -2.31 -24.53
N ASP A 131 11.14 -3.12 -23.51
CA ASP A 131 10.42 -4.37 -23.24
C ASP A 131 9.21 -4.17 -22.34
N ARG A 132 8.31 -5.15 -22.37
CA ARG A 132 7.16 -5.22 -21.45
C ARG A 132 7.64 -5.47 -20.03
N LEU A 133 6.94 -4.88 -19.07
CA LEU A 133 7.19 -5.09 -17.66
C LEU A 133 5.91 -4.96 -16.84
N SER A 134 5.94 -5.55 -15.66
CA SER A 134 4.91 -5.49 -14.62
C SER A 134 4.92 -4.15 -13.88
N VAL A 135 3.84 -3.90 -13.15
CA VAL A 135 3.69 -2.71 -12.30
C VAL A 135 4.75 -2.66 -11.19
N GLU A 136 5.16 -3.80 -10.63
CA GLU A 136 6.24 -3.92 -9.65
C GLU A 136 7.59 -3.54 -10.23
N GLU A 137 7.93 -4.09 -11.40
CA GLU A 137 9.18 -3.79 -12.10
C GLU A 137 9.27 -2.30 -12.42
N PHE A 138 8.15 -1.66 -12.78
CA PHE A 138 8.14 -0.23 -13.08
C PHE A 138 8.32 0.62 -11.83
N ALA A 139 7.67 0.24 -10.72
CA ALA A 139 7.86 0.90 -9.43
C ALA A 139 9.32 0.81 -8.96
N ILE A 140 9.94 -0.37 -9.08
CA ILE A 140 11.35 -0.59 -8.76
C ILE A 140 12.27 0.23 -9.68
N LEU A 141 11.99 0.28 -10.98
CA LEU A 141 12.75 1.05 -11.97
C LEU A 141 12.79 2.54 -11.60
N ILE A 142 11.64 3.11 -11.27
CA ILE A 142 11.53 4.51 -10.83
C ILE A 142 12.28 4.72 -9.53
N GLY A 143 12.07 3.84 -8.54
CA GLY A 143 12.74 3.95 -7.23
C GLY A 143 14.26 3.91 -7.34
N LYS A 144 14.78 2.96 -8.12
CA LYS A 144 16.21 2.86 -8.45
C LYS A 144 16.75 4.13 -9.11
N HIS A 145 16.02 4.70 -10.06
CA HIS A 145 16.46 5.93 -10.73
C HIS A 145 16.69 7.07 -9.72
N PHE A 146 15.74 7.34 -8.83
CA PHE A 146 15.88 8.44 -7.87
C PHE A 146 17.03 8.21 -6.89
N CYS A 147 17.16 7.01 -6.32
CA CYS A 147 18.22 6.70 -5.36
C CYS A 147 19.62 6.68 -5.98
N SER A 148 19.74 6.27 -7.25
CA SER A 148 21.04 6.23 -7.95
C SER A 148 21.45 7.57 -8.53
N PHE A 149 20.51 8.38 -9.02
CA PHE A 149 20.81 9.64 -9.70
C PHE A 149 21.03 10.80 -8.74
N TYR A 150 20.21 10.94 -7.69
CA TYR A 150 20.27 12.07 -6.76
C TYR A 150 21.07 11.71 -5.50
N PRO A 151 22.22 12.37 -5.24
CA PRO A 151 23.06 12.07 -4.09
C PRO A 151 22.33 12.19 -2.74
N GLN A 152 21.43 13.15 -2.61
CA GLN A 152 20.69 13.43 -1.39
C GLN A 152 19.51 12.48 -1.13
N VAL A 153 19.03 11.73 -2.12
CA VAL A 153 17.88 10.82 -1.97
C VAL A 153 18.35 9.47 -1.45
N PHE A 154 17.96 9.11 -0.23
CA PHE A 154 18.33 7.84 0.39
C PHE A 154 17.23 6.78 0.32
N THR A 155 15.99 7.16 0.07
CA THR A 155 14.89 6.21 -0.20
C THR A 155 13.88 6.79 -1.17
N ALA A 156 13.40 5.97 -2.09
CA ALA A 156 12.25 6.25 -2.93
C ALA A 156 11.14 5.24 -2.66
N ILE A 157 9.93 5.72 -2.41
CA ILE A 157 8.71 4.92 -2.25
C ILE A 157 7.84 5.21 -3.47
N VAL A 158 7.59 4.19 -4.28
CA VAL A 158 6.82 4.29 -5.51
C VAL A 158 5.62 3.36 -5.42
N SER A 159 4.42 3.92 -5.42
CA SER A 159 3.16 3.18 -5.38
C SER A 159 2.43 3.36 -6.70
N ILE A 160 1.95 2.27 -7.30
CA ILE A 160 1.30 2.28 -8.61
C ILE A 160 0.02 1.47 -8.55
N ILE A 161 -1.03 2.02 -9.16
CA ILE A 161 -2.30 1.32 -9.43
C ILE A 161 -2.40 1.16 -10.95
N GLU A 162 -2.43 -0.09 -11.41
CA GLU A 162 -2.70 -0.42 -12.81
C GLU A 162 -4.20 -0.52 -13.04
N LYS A 163 -4.68 0.22 -14.05
CA LYS A 163 -6.05 0.06 -14.52
C LYS A 163 -6.20 -1.28 -15.26
N PRO A 164 -7.27 -2.03 -15.00
CA PRO A 164 -7.45 -3.38 -15.53
C PRO A 164 -7.91 -3.37 -16.98
N TRP A 165 -7.03 -3.01 -17.92
CA TRP A 165 -7.32 -3.17 -19.34
C TRP A 165 -7.15 -4.64 -19.75
N GLU A 166 -8.26 -5.31 -20.05
CA GLU A 166 -8.31 -6.70 -20.46
C GLU A 166 -8.44 -6.81 -21.97
N ARG A 167 -7.65 -7.68 -22.59
CA ARG A 167 -7.77 -7.96 -24.03
C ARG A 167 -9.14 -8.58 -24.33
N VAL A 168 -9.87 -8.01 -25.27
CA VAL A 168 -11.16 -8.56 -25.71
C VAL A 168 -10.95 -9.76 -26.63
N SER A 169 -11.89 -10.71 -26.59
CA SER A 169 -11.98 -11.80 -27.57
C SER A 169 -13.22 -11.61 -28.42
N ILE A 170 -13.05 -11.61 -29.75
CA ILE A 170 -14.13 -11.55 -30.74
C ILE A 170 -14.11 -12.87 -31.52
N ASP A 171 -15.25 -13.55 -31.62
CA ASP A 171 -15.39 -14.87 -32.26
C ASP A 171 -14.39 -15.91 -31.71
N GLY A 172 -14.17 -15.92 -30.39
CA GLY A 172 -13.26 -16.83 -29.71
C GLY A 172 -11.77 -16.52 -29.92
N LYS A 173 -11.42 -15.43 -30.61
CA LYS A 173 -10.04 -15.04 -30.90
C LYS A 173 -9.66 -13.76 -30.13
N PRO A 174 -8.50 -13.74 -29.43
CA PRO A 174 -8.00 -12.52 -28.81
C PRO A 174 -7.76 -11.42 -29.86
N HIS A 175 -8.30 -10.22 -29.63
CA HIS A 175 -8.11 -9.09 -30.54
C HIS A 175 -6.68 -8.55 -30.44
N LEU A 176 -6.04 -8.21 -31.57
CA LEU A 176 -4.64 -7.77 -31.61
C LEU A 176 -4.38 -6.48 -30.83
N HIS A 177 -5.38 -5.59 -30.76
CA HIS A 177 -5.23 -4.24 -30.20
C HIS A 177 -6.50 -3.71 -29.51
N GLY A 178 -7.41 -4.61 -29.10
CA GLY A 178 -8.70 -4.25 -28.52
C GLY A 178 -8.74 -4.60 -27.04
N PHE A 179 -9.22 -3.68 -26.20
CA PHE A 179 -9.27 -3.84 -24.76
C PHE A 179 -10.61 -3.36 -24.19
N LYS A 180 -11.08 -4.02 -23.13
CA LYS A 180 -12.19 -3.57 -22.28
C LYS A 180 -11.68 -3.36 -20.86
N LEU A 181 -12.44 -2.63 -20.05
CA LEU A 181 -12.11 -2.49 -18.64
C LEU A 181 -12.60 -3.73 -17.86
N GLY A 182 -11.72 -4.29 -17.04
CA GLY A 182 -12.01 -5.26 -16.00
C GLY A 182 -12.44 -4.59 -14.69
N SER A 183 -12.58 -5.38 -13.63
CA SER A 183 -13.07 -4.91 -12.33
C SER A 183 -11.94 -4.56 -11.36
N GLU A 184 -10.96 -5.44 -11.22
CA GLU A 184 -9.99 -5.41 -10.12
C GLU A 184 -8.65 -4.83 -10.53
N ASN A 185 -8.09 -3.95 -9.71
CA ASN A 185 -6.81 -3.30 -9.98
C ASN A 185 -5.63 -4.16 -9.51
N HIS A 186 -4.55 -4.20 -10.30
CA HIS A 186 -3.24 -4.68 -9.85
C HIS A 186 -2.47 -3.50 -9.26
N THR A 187 -2.05 -3.62 -8.00
CA THR A 187 -1.30 -2.58 -7.29
C THR A 187 0.10 -3.05 -6.92
N ALA A 188 1.05 -2.12 -6.85
CA ALA A 188 2.37 -2.37 -6.29
C ALA A 188 2.88 -1.16 -5.50
N GLU A 189 3.64 -1.42 -4.45
CA GLU A 189 4.45 -0.43 -3.74
C GLU A 189 5.87 -0.96 -3.58
N ALA A 190 6.84 -0.21 -4.12
CA ALA A 190 8.26 -0.47 -3.96
C ALA A 190 8.90 0.64 -3.13
N ARG A 191 9.39 0.30 -1.94
CA ARG A 191 10.31 1.14 -1.18
C ARG A 191 11.73 0.67 -1.45
N VAL A 192 12.45 1.46 -2.25
CA VAL A 192 13.84 1.22 -2.67
C VAL A 192 14.74 2.14 -1.87
N GLU A 193 15.72 1.57 -1.17
CA GLU A 193 16.76 2.34 -0.50
C GLU A 193 18.00 2.48 -1.39
N LYS A 194 18.80 3.52 -1.12
CA LYS A 194 20.07 3.74 -1.83
C LYS A 194 21.08 2.61 -1.62
N SER A 195 20.99 1.88 -0.52
CA SER A 195 21.75 0.64 -0.27
C SER A 195 21.38 -0.51 -1.22
N GLY A 196 20.29 -0.38 -1.97
CA GLY A 196 19.70 -1.46 -2.77
C GLY A 196 18.69 -2.30 -2.01
N ALA A 197 18.49 -2.05 -0.70
CA ALA A 197 17.47 -2.71 0.10
C ALA A 197 16.07 -2.43 -0.47
N LEU A 198 15.21 -3.43 -0.39
CA LEU A 198 13.89 -3.41 -1.00
C LEU A 198 12.82 -3.85 0.00
N ASN A 199 11.72 -3.11 0.02
CA ASN A 199 10.46 -3.60 0.54
C ASN A 199 9.42 -3.49 -0.57
N LEU A 200 8.95 -4.64 -1.04
CA LEU A 200 8.03 -4.75 -2.18
C LEU A 200 6.72 -5.39 -1.72
N THR A 201 5.64 -4.69 -2.01
CA THR A 201 4.26 -5.15 -1.81
C THR A 201 3.55 -5.16 -3.15
N SER A 202 2.90 -6.27 -3.50
CA SER A 202 1.88 -6.31 -4.56
C SER A 202 0.50 -6.32 -3.93
N GLY A 203 -0.54 -6.05 -4.72
CA GLY A 203 -1.90 -6.20 -4.25
C GLY A 203 -2.92 -6.27 -5.35
N ILE A 204 -4.11 -6.71 -4.96
CA ILE A 204 -5.35 -6.70 -5.75
C ILE A 204 -6.35 -5.81 -5.00
N GLY A 205 -6.98 -4.89 -5.72
CA GLY A 205 -8.02 -4.02 -5.14
C GLY A 205 -9.31 -4.13 -5.92
N GLY A 206 -10.45 -4.18 -5.23
CA GLY A 206 -11.76 -4.22 -5.88
C GLY A 206 -12.17 -5.59 -6.44
N LEU A 207 -11.67 -6.71 -5.89
CA LEU A 207 -12.08 -8.05 -6.34
C LEU A 207 -13.45 -8.41 -5.75
N ALA A 208 -14.52 -8.12 -6.50
CA ALA A 208 -15.89 -8.43 -6.12
C ALA A 208 -16.19 -9.94 -6.23
N LEU A 209 -16.58 -10.57 -5.12
CA LEU A 209 -16.92 -11.99 -5.03
C LEU A 209 -18.28 -12.15 -4.36
N LEU A 210 -19.10 -13.07 -4.88
CA LEU A 210 -20.40 -13.41 -4.31
C LEU A 210 -20.67 -14.91 -4.44
N LYS A 211 -21.11 -15.55 -3.36
CA LYS A 211 -21.75 -16.87 -3.40
C LYS A 211 -23.11 -16.82 -2.72
N THR A 212 -24.07 -17.55 -3.26
CA THR A 212 -25.48 -17.47 -2.87
C THR A 212 -25.85 -18.42 -1.73
N THR A 213 -24.94 -19.31 -1.34
CA THR A 213 -25.10 -20.33 -0.29
C THR A 213 -23.72 -20.64 0.32
N GLN A 214 -23.63 -21.68 1.16
CA GLN A 214 -22.40 -22.17 1.78
C GLN A 214 -21.74 -21.10 2.66
N SER A 215 -22.58 -20.33 3.35
CA SER A 215 -22.15 -19.34 4.34
C SER A 215 -23.16 -19.28 5.46
N GLY A 216 -22.67 -19.20 6.70
CA GLY A 216 -23.50 -18.96 7.87
C GLY A 216 -22.88 -17.94 8.80
N PHE A 217 -23.58 -17.64 9.88
CA PHE A 217 -23.10 -16.90 11.03
C PHE A 217 -23.99 -17.16 12.23
N GLU A 218 -23.45 -17.86 13.21
CA GLU A 218 -24.18 -18.35 14.38
C GLU A 218 -23.26 -18.36 15.61
N ARG A 219 -23.85 -18.53 16.80
CA ARG A 219 -23.11 -18.66 18.08
C ARG A 219 -22.18 -17.47 18.38
N PHE A 220 -22.53 -16.28 17.89
CA PHE A 220 -21.85 -15.04 18.26
C PHE A 220 -22.32 -14.54 19.64
N VAL A 221 -21.52 -13.66 20.24
CA VAL A 221 -21.82 -13.06 21.55
C VAL A 221 -23.15 -12.31 21.46
N ARG A 222 -24.00 -12.50 22.47
CA ARG A 222 -25.28 -11.80 22.60
C ARG A 222 -25.27 -10.89 23.81
N ASP A 223 -25.74 -9.67 23.61
CA ASP A 223 -25.98 -8.68 24.65
C ASP A 223 -27.35 -8.01 24.46
N LYS A 224 -27.65 -6.98 25.26
CA LYS A 224 -28.91 -6.22 25.21
C LYS A 224 -29.16 -5.47 23.89
N TYR A 225 -28.18 -5.37 22.98
CA TYR A 225 -28.30 -4.71 21.68
C TYR A 225 -28.36 -5.71 20.51
N THR A 226 -28.26 -7.01 20.80
CA THR A 226 -28.15 -8.04 19.77
C THR A 226 -29.54 -8.47 19.27
N VAL A 227 -29.91 -7.98 18.08
CA VAL A 227 -31.16 -8.38 17.38
C VAL A 227 -30.94 -9.40 16.26
N LEU A 228 -29.68 -9.60 15.86
CA LEU A 228 -29.35 -10.49 14.75
C LEU A 228 -29.65 -11.95 15.14
N PRO A 229 -30.45 -12.69 14.33
CA PRO A 229 -30.63 -14.11 14.51
C PRO A 229 -29.39 -14.89 14.04
N ASP A 230 -29.19 -16.07 14.60
CA ASP A 230 -28.25 -17.04 14.03
C ASP A 230 -28.78 -17.49 12.66
N THR A 231 -27.87 -17.73 11.71
CA THR A 231 -28.22 -18.37 10.45
C THR A 231 -27.18 -19.40 10.05
N GLY A 232 -27.65 -20.59 9.66
CA GLY A 232 -26.82 -21.62 9.04
C GLY A 232 -26.55 -21.37 7.56
N GLU A 233 -27.39 -20.55 6.90
CA GLU A 233 -27.37 -20.30 5.46
C GLU A 233 -27.61 -18.81 5.15
N ARG A 234 -26.81 -18.23 4.26
CA ARG A 234 -26.94 -16.86 3.78
C ARG A 234 -26.07 -16.65 2.53
N MET A 235 -26.36 -15.58 1.79
CA MET A 235 -25.40 -15.06 0.83
C MET A 235 -24.13 -14.56 1.53
N LEU A 236 -23.00 -14.69 0.84
CA LEU A 236 -21.74 -14.03 1.20
C LEU A 236 -21.24 -13.24 0.00
N ALA A 237 -21.19 -11.93 0.14
CA ALA A 237 -20.63 -11.02 -0.85
C ALA A 237 -19.57 -10.11 -0.22
N THR A 238 -18.51 -9.82 -0.96
CA THR A 238 -17.39 -8.99 -0.52
C THR A 238 -16.71 -8.34 -1.72
N GLU A 239 -16.06 -7.20 -1.48
CA GLU A 239 -15.08 -6.62 -2.40
C GLU A 239 -13.70 -6.76 -1.76
N VAL A 240 -12.90 -7.72 -2.20
CA VAL A 240 -11.62 -8.05 -1.57
C VAL A 240 -10.55 -7.05 -1.99
N ASP A 241 -9.98 -6.39 -1.01
CA ASP A 241 -8.68 -5.72 -1.12
C ASP A 241 -7.64 -6.58 -0.42
N ALA A 242 -6.60 -7.01 -1.14
CA ALA A 242 -5.49 -7.76 -0.56
C ALA A 242 -4.15 -7.20 -1.00
N SER A 243 -3.21 -7.11 -0.05
CA SER A 243 -1.84 -6.71 -0.31
C SER A 243 -0.87 -7.70 0.32
N TRP A 244 0.13 -8.14 -0.42
CA TRP A 244 1.11 -9.12 0.04
C TRP A 244 2.53 -8.63 -0.13
N ARG A 245 3.33 -8.84 0.91
CA ARG A 245 4.72 -8.41 1.00
C ARG A 245 5.65 -9.56 0.65
N TYR A 246 6.57 -9.34 -0.29
CA TYR A 246 7.59 -10.32 -0.62
C TYR A 246 8.71 -10.35 0.42
N SER A 247 9.43 -11.48 0.47
CA SER A 247 10.63 -11.67 1.30
C SER A 247 11.94 -11.24 0.63
N TYR A 248 11.88 -10.48 -0.48
CA TYR A 248 13.07 -9.96 -1.15
C TYR A 248 13.73 -8.87 -0.32
N GLU A 249 14.98 -9.10 0.11
CA GLU A 249 15.73 -8.13 0.93
C GLU A 249 16.32 -6.99 0.10
N SER A 250 16.62 -7.25 -1.18
CA SER A 250 17.22 -6.28 -2.09
C SER A 250 16.71 -6.45 -3.52
N VAL A 251 16.88 -5.43 -4.35
CA VAL A 251 16.49 -5.53 -5.77
C VAL A 251 17.27 -6.64 -6.51
N ALA A 252 18.48 -6.96 -6.07
CA ALA A 252 19.27 -8.04 -6.65
C ALA A 252 18.74 -9.44 -6.31
N SER A 253 17.90 -9.56 -5.27
CA SER A 253 17.31 -10.85 -4.85
C SER A 253 16.05 -11.26 -5.63
N ILE A 254 15.56 -10.38 -6.53
CA ILE A 254 14.38 -10.66 -7.35
C ILE A 254 14.74 -11.65 -8.48
N PRO A 255 13.92 -12.67 -8.74
CA PRO A 255 14.09 -13.56 -9.89
C PRO A 255 14.15 -12.79 -11.22
N THR A 256 15.11 -13.12 -12.08
CA THR A 256 15.30 -12.48 -13.40
C THR A 256 14.40 -13.06 -14.49
N LYS A 257 13.19 -13.49 -14.14
CA LYS A 257 12.20 -14.03 -15.08
C LYS A 257 11.28 -12.90 -15.57
N GLY A 258 11.15 -12.74 -16.88
CA GLY A 258 10.26 -11.73 -17.45
C GLY A 258 8.80 -11.93 -17.03
N LEU A 259 8.10 -10.83 -16.71
CA LEU A 259 6.70 -10.81 -16.28
C LEU A 259 6.39 -11.68 -15.04
N TYR A 260 7.40 -11.98 -14.22
CA TYR A 260 7.29 -12.82 -13.04
C TYR A 260 6.19 -12.35 -12.07
N PHE A 261 6.08 -11.03 -11.83
CA PHE A 261 5.07 -10.49 -10.91
C PHE A 261 3.67 -10.48 -11.51
N THR A 262 3.52 -10.33 -12.83
CA THR A 262 2.22 -10.45 -13.51
C THR A 262 1.67 -11.86 -13.37
N GLU A 263 2.50 -12.89 -13.59
CA GLU A 263 2.11 -14.28 -13.36
C GLU A 263 1.75 -14.52 -11.89
N LYS A 264 2.57 -14.00 -10.96
CA LYS A 264 2.33 -14.12 -9.51
C LYS A 264 1.00 -13.49 -9.09
N PHE A 265 0.68 -12.31 -9.60
CA PHE A 265 -0.60 -11.64 -9.35
C PHE A 265 -1.78 -12.51 -9.78
N MET A 266 -1.72 -13.08 -10.99
CA MET A 266 -2.77 -13.96 -11.50
C MET A 266 -2.91 -15.24 -10.66
N ASP A 267 -1.79 -15.84 -10.25
CA ASP A 267 -1.78 -17.03 -9.40
C ASP A 267 -2.33 -16.75 -8.00
N VAL A 268 -1.97 -15.62 -7.38
CA VAL A 268 -2.51 -15.21 -6.08
C VAL A 268 -4.01 -14.96 -6.19
N LYS A 269 -4.46 -14.19 -7.20
CA LYS A 269 -5.89 -13.99 -7.47
C LYS A 269 -6.63 -15.32 -7.58
N LYS A 270 -6.07 -16.28 -8.33
CA LYS A 270 -6.65 -17.62 -8.47
C LYS A 270 -6.78 -18.32 -7.11
N VAL A 271 -5.74 -18.32 -6.28
CA VAL A 271 -5.77 -18.93 -4.95
C VAL A 271 -6.83 -18.30 -4.05
N LEU A 272 -6.96 -16.97 -4.08
CA LEU A 272 -8.00 -16.25 -3.33
C LEU A 272 -9.41 -16.69 -3.77
N MET A 273 -9.67 -16.74 -5.08
CA MET A 273 -10.94 -17.17 -5.64
C MET A 273 -11.24 -18.65 -5.35
N ASP A 274 -10.29 -19.55 -5.61
CA ASP A 274 -10.42 -20.98 -5.35
C ASP A 274 -10.76 -21.25 -3.87
N THR A 275 -10.15 -20.49 -2.94
CA THR A 275 -10.39 -20.64 -1.50
C THR A 275 -11.76 -20.11 -1.08
N PHE A 276 -12.24 -19.03 -1.71
CA PHE A 276 -13.56 -18.44 -1.41
C PHE A 276 -14.71 -19.34 -1.91
N PHE A 277 -14.58 -19.87 -3.13
CA PHE A 277 -15.61 -20.66 -3.80
C PHE A 277 -15.55 -22.14 -3.43
N GLY A 278 -14.37 -22.75 -3.31
CA GLY A 278 -14.22 -24.20 -3.19
C GLY A 278 -14.48 -24.95 -4.51
N PRO A 279 -14.70 -26.27 -4.47
CA PRO A 279 -15.02 -27.06 -5.66
C PRO A 279 -16.28 -26.55 -6.37
N PRO A 280 -16.31 -26.45 -7.71
CA PRO A 280 -17.45 -25.87 -8.44
C PRO A 280 -18.81 -26.52 -8.16
N GLU A 281 -18.84 -27.83 -7.93
CA GLU A 281 -20.10 -28.59 -7.76
C GLU A 281 -20.68 -28.51 -6.34
N THR A 282 -19.86 -28.26 -5.32
CA THR A 282 -20.27 -28.37 -3.90
C THR A 282 -19.96 -27.13 -3.07
N GLY A 283 -19.07 -26.27 -3.57
CA GLY A 283 -18.54 -25.12 -2.87
C GLY A 283 -17.81 -25.47 -1.58
N VAL A 284 -17.57 -24.45 -0.75
CA VAL A 284 -17.01 -24.59 0.59
C VAL A 284 -17.78 -23.75 1.59
N TYR A 285 -18.13 -24.35 2.73
CA TYR A 285 -18.85 -23.67 3.78
C TYR A 285 -17.99 -22.63 4.50
N SER A 286 -18.52 -21.42 4.66
CA SER A 286 -17.92 -20.30 5.38
C SER A 286 -18.68 -20.01 6.68
N PRO A 287 -18.16 -20.40 7.87
CA PRO A 287 -18.83 -20.11 9.13
C PRO A 287 -18.74 -18.63 9.56
N SER A 288 -17.78 -17.89 8.98
CA SER A 288 -17.61 -16.45 9.17
C SER A 288 -16.67 -15.87 8.13
N VAL A 289 -16.75 -14.54 7.89
CA VAL A 289 -15.82 -13.85 6.99
C VAL A 289 -14.39 -13.97 7.51
N GLN A 290 -14.19 -13.87 8.83
CA GLN A 290 -12.88 -14.01 9.48
C GLN A 290 -12.23 -15.36 9.16
N ARG A 291 -13.00 -16.46 9.19
CA ARG A 291 -12.46 -17.79 8.88
C ARG A 291 -12.05 -17.88 7.42
N THR A 292 -12.89 -17.42 6.50
CA THR A 292 -12.61 -17.43 5.06
C THR A 292 -11.40 -16.55 4.73
N LEU A 293 -11.32 -15.35 5.30
CA LEU A 293 -10.18 -14.45 5.18
C LEU A 293 -8.87 -15.12 5.63
N TYR A 294 -8.88 -15.73 6.83
CA TYR A 294 -7.71 -16.44 7.34
C TYR A 294 -7.30 -17.60 6.43
N LEU A 295 -8.26 -18.37 5.92
CA LEU A 295 -7.99 -19.48 5.01
C LEU A 295 -7.40 -18.99 3.68
N MET A 296 -7.93 -17.91 3.10
CA MET A 296 -7.41 -17.27 1.89
C MET A 296 -5.97 -16.82 2.10
N GLY A 297 -5.69 -16.04 3.15
CA GLY A 297 -4.34 -15.59 3.46
C GLY A 297 -3.37 -16.75 3.73
N SER A 298 -3.82 -17.77 4.46
CA SER A 298 -3.03 -18.97 4.73
C SER A 298 -2.73 -19.78 3.46
N ALA A 299 -3.69 -19.87 2.54
CA ALA A 299 -3.52 -20.60 1.28
C ALA A 299 -2.47 -19.91 0.39
N VAL A 300 -2.50 -18.58 0.30
CA VAL A 300 -1.47 -17.79 -0.39
C VAL A 300 -0.10 -18.06 0.23
N LEU A 301 0.06 -17.94 1.55
CA LEU A 301 1.35 -18.21 2.20
C LEU A 301 1.79 -19.68 2.02
N LYS A 302 0.88 -20.66 2.02
CA LYS A 302 1.30 -22.05 1.77
C LYS A 302 1.76 -22.27 0.33
N ARG A 303 1.19 -21.55 -0.64
CA ARG A 303 1.49 -21.71 -2.07
C ARG A 303 2.73 -20.93 -2.52
N PHE A 304 2.98 -19.76 -1.94
CA PHE A 304 4.03 -18.84 -2.40
C PHE A 304 5.09 -18.61 -1.31
N ALA A 305 6.22 -19.30 -1.43
CA ALA A 305 7.32 -19.26 -0.46
C ALA A 305 7.96 -17.87 -0.33
N ASP A 306 7.95 -17.11 -1.43
CA ASP A 306 8.46 -15.75 -1.59
C ASP A 306 7.54 -14.67 -1.00
N VAL A 307 6.34 -15.02 -0.53
CA VAL A 307 5.44 -14.13 0.19
C VAL A 307 5.63 -14.29 1.70
N SER A 308 5.92 -13.19 2.38
CA SER A 308 6.18 -13.13 3.83
C SER A 308 4.92 -12.87 4.65
N SER A 309 4.03 -12.02 4.14
CA SER A 309 2.75 -11.68 4.76
C SER A 309 1.73 -11.26 3.72
N ILE A 310 0.45 -11.42 4.04
CA ILE A 310 -0.68 -10.91 3.27
C ILE A 310 -1.68 -10.25 4.21
N HIS A 311 -2.05 -9.02 3.90
CA HIS A 311 -3.14 -8.28 4.51
C HIS A 311 -4.36 -8.39 3.60
N LEU A 312 -5.54 -8.63 4.18
CA LEU A 312 -6.81 -8.65 3.48
C LEU A 312 -7.81 -7.77 4.22
N LYS A 313 -8.62 -7.04 3.46
CA LYS A 313 -9.83 -6.36 3.90
C LYS A 313 -11.00 -6.88 3.07
N MET A 314 -12.03 -7.34 3.76
CA MET A 314 -13.20 -8.02 3.20
C MET A 314 -14.47 -7.45 3.84
N PRO A 315 -15.05 -6.36 3.29
CA PRO A 315 -16.34 -5.88 3.73
C PRO A 315 -17.42 -6.94 3.45
N ASN A 316 -18.33 -7.13 4.39
CA ASN A 316 -19.47 -8.02 4.22
C ASN A 316 -20.63 -7.25 3.58
N ILE A 317 -20.75 -7.33 2.26
CA ILE A 317 -21.83 -6.70 1.49
C ILE A 317 -23.11 -7.49 1.74
N HIS A 318 -24.14 -6.82 2.26
CA HIS A 318 -25.34 -7.50 2.72
C HIS A 318 -26.37 -7.66 1.60
N PHE A 319 -26.97 -8.85 1.54
CA PHE A 319 -28.15 -9.16 0.74
C PHE A 319 -29.24 -9.60 1.72
N LEU A 320 -30.16 -8.69 2.04
CA LEU A 320 -31.16 -8.89 3.08
C LEU A 320 -32.42 -9.57 2.51
N PRO A 321 -32.94 -10.63 3.13
CA PRO A 321 -34.21 -11.26 2.75
C PRO A 321 -35.36 -10.24 2.65
N VAL A 322 -36.05 -10.19 1.51
CA VAL A 322 -37.20 -9.29 1.35
C VAL A 322 -38.47 -9.97 1.85
N ASN A 323 -39.08 -9.39 2.89
CA ASN A 323 -40.42 -9.75 3.35
C ASN A 323 -41.29 -8.48 3.35
N LEU A 324 -42.39 -8.48 2.61
CA LEU A 324 -43.30 -7.35 2.49
C LEU A 324 -44.72 -7.78 2.86
N SER A 325 -45.36 -6.96 3.69
CA SER A 325 -46.74 -7.17 4.14
C SER A 325 -47.49 -5.85 4.12
N THR A 326 -48.75 -5.86 3.68
CA THR A 326 -49.67 -4.74 3.88
C THR A 326 -50.84 -5.17 4.77
N LYS A 327 -51.66 -4.21 5.22
CA LYS A 327 -52.87 -4.52 6.01
C LYS A 327 -53.86 -5.38 5.23
N GLU A 328 -53.95 -5.18 3.92
CA GLU A 328 -54.88 -5.89 3.02
C GLU A 328 -54.29 -7.22 2.53
N ASN A 329 -52.96 -7.32 2.43
CA ASN A 329 -52.25 -8.53 2.05
C ASN A 329 -51.04 -8.77 2.98
N PRO A 330 -51.25 -9.42 4.14
CA PRO A 330 -50.19 -9.69 5.10
C PRO A 330 -49.07 -10.61 4.58
N SER A 331 -49.31 -11.35 3.50
CA SER A 331 -48.36 -12.30 2.90
C SER A 331 -48.00 -11.91 1.46
N MET A 332 -47.93 -10.61 1.18
CA MET A 332 -47.65 -10.11 -0.19
C MET A 332 -46.32 -10.63 -0.73
N VAL A 333 -45.25 -10.56 0.04
CA VAL A 333 -43.95 -11.17 -0.26
C VAL A 333 -43.43 -11.86 0.97
N LYS A 334 -43.21 -13.17 0.86
CA LYS A 334 -42.53 -13.97 1.87
C LYS A 334 -41.24 -14.51 1.25
N PHE A 335 -40.13 -14.26 1.91
CA PHE A 335 -38.83 -14.74 1.47
C PHE A 335 -38.80 -16.27 1.38
N LYS A 336 -38.28 -16.78 0.26
CA LYS A 336 -38.11 -18.21 0.00
C LYS A 336 -36.78 -18.48 -0.71
N ASP A 337 -35.71 -17.88 -0.19
CA ASP A 337 -34.34 -17.98 -0.72
C ASP A 337 -34.16 -17.38 -2.14
N ASP A 338 -35.02 -16.44 -2.53
CA ASP A 338 -35.16 -15.96 -3.91
C ASP A 338 -34.93 -14.44 -4.09
N VAL A 339 -35.58 -13.59 -3.28
CA VAL A 339 -35.55 -12.13 -3.44
C VAL A 339 -34.83 -11.45 -2.28
N TYR A 340 -33.77 -10.70 -2.61
CA TYR A 340 -32.90 -10.03 -1.66
C TYR A 340 -32.79 -8.53 -1.97
N LEU A 341 -32.67 -7.71 -0.93
CA LEU A 341 -32.29 -6.29 -1.01
C LEU A 341 -30.76 -6.20 -0.89
N PRO A 342 -30.03 -5.83 -1.96
CA PRO A 342 -28.61 -5.53 -1.85
C PRO A 342 -28.41 -4.20 -1.11
N THR A 343 -27.49 -4.17 -0.16
CA THR A 343 -27.09 -2.95 0.55
C THR A 343 -25.58 -2.84 0.63
N ASP A 344 -25.05 -1.74 0.13
CA ASP A 344 -23.65 -1.32 0.27
C ASP A 344 -23.39 -0.66 1.63
N GLU A 345 -24.40 0.02 2.19
CA GLU A 345 -24.31 0.73 3.46
C GLU A 345 -25.47 0.40 4.43
N PRO A 346 -25.20 0.21 5.73
CA PRO A 346 -23.89 -0.07 6.32
C PRO A 346 -23.42 -1.49 5.96
N HIS A 347 -22.11 -1.72 5.96
CA HIS A 347 -21.52 -3.06 5.81
C HIS A 347 -20.59 -3.39 6.98
N GLY A 348 -20.49 -4.68 7.32
CA GLY A 348 -19.45 -5.14 8.23
C GLY A 348 -18.07 -4.98 7.60
N SER A 349 -17.04 -4.57 8.36
CA SER A 349 -15.66 -4.49 7.87
C SER A 349 -14.79 -5.50 8.61
N ILE A 350 -14.18 -6.43 7.88
CA ILE A 350 -13.31 -7.45 8.43
C ILE A 350 -11.95 -7.31 7.77
N GLU A 351 -10.89 -7.21 8.56
CA GLU A 351 -9.52 -7.15 8.08
C GLU A 351 -8.60 -8.02 8.93
N ALA A 352 -7.58 -8.61 8.32
CA ALA A 352 -6.49 -9.24 9.05
C ALA A 352 -5.22 -9.32 8.21
N THR A 353 -4.09 -9.41 8.90
CA THR A 353 -2.79 -9.74 8.30
C THR A 353 -2.36 -11.13 8.74
N VAL A 354 -2.14 -12.02 7.79
CA VAL A 354 -1.54 -13.34 8.02
C VAL A 354 -0.06 -13.24 7.63
N SER A 355 0.84 -13.64 8.54
CA SER A 355 2.29 -13.57 8.32
C SER A 355 2.95 -14.88 8.68
N ARG A 356 4.07 -15.18 8.04
CA ARG A 356 4.96 -16.25 8.50
C ARG A 356 5.59 -15.85 9.82
N ILE A 357 5.72 -16.81 10.74
CA ILE A 357 6.54 -16.63 11.94
C ILE A 357 7.99 -16.82 11.49
N THR A 358 8.77 -15.75 11.46
CA THR A 358 10.22 -15.86 11.37
C THR A 358 10.76 -16.13 12.77
N SER A 359 11.27 -17.34 13.01
CA SER A 359 12.14 -17.54 14.17
C SER A 359 13.36 -16.66 13.96
N LYS A 360 13.54 -15.64 14.81
CA LYS A 360 14.85 -15.03 14.97
C LYS A 360 15.73 -16.12 15.59
N LEU A 361 16.50 -16.82 14.75
CA LEU A 361 17.60 -17.67 15.20
C LEU A 361 18.83 -16.80 15.40
#